data_AF-A0A821CUS9-F1
#
_entry.id   AF-A0A821CUS9-F1
#
_cell.length_a   1.000
_cell.length_b   1.000
_cell.length_c   1.000
_cell.angle_alpha   90.00
_cell.angle_beta   90.00
_cell.angle_gamma   90.00
#
_symmetry.space_group_name_H-M   'P 1'
#
loop_
_entity.id
_entity.type
_entity.pdbx_description
1 polymer ?
#
loop_
_entity_poly.entity_id
_entity_poly.type
_entity_poly.pdbx_seq_one_letter_code
_entity_poly.pdbx_strand_id
1 'polypeptide(L)'
;MIAPGGTRLQFACAPGSLAADGGGQDRNGLYTKHLLKQLAVPNQHIDFIFSSVGAEVYKESKGKQMPYRVSSIMIAENIYLNLIDADSKRSSSPPSKRPPASEMVSIITKF
;
A
#
# COMPACT_ATOMS: atom_id res chain seq x y z
N MET A 1 -16.19 15.52 -1.02
CA MET A 1 -15.20 15.38 0.06
C MET A 1 -14.09 16.38 -0.19
N ILE A 2 -13.73 17.19 0.80
CA ILE A 2 -12.60 18.14 0.72
C ILE A 2 -11.57 17.68 1.74
N ALA A 3 -10.32 17.48 1.30
CA ALA A 3 -9.23 17.17 2.22
C ALA A 3 -8.70 18.48 2.85
N PRO A 4 -8.27 18.48 4.12
CA PRO A 4 -7.55 19.61 4.71
C PRO A 4 -6.34 20.02 3.86
N GLY A 5 -5.92 21.28 3.95
CA GLY A 5 -4.74 21.77 3.23
C GLY A 5 -3.50 20.89 3.47
N GLY A 6 -2.71 20.63 2.42
CA GLY A 6 -1.52 19.77 2.50
C GLY A 6 -1.81 18.26 2.58
N THR A 7 -3.08 17.84 2.48
CA THR A 7 -3.45 16.42 2.58
C THR A 7 -3.78 15.83 1.20
N ARG A 8 -3.34 14.59 0.98
CA ARG A 8 -3.79 13.74 -0.14
C ARG A 8 -4.31 12.41 0.39
N LEU A 9 -5.51 12.04 -0.04
CA LEU A 9 -6.17 10.79 0.26
C LEU A 9 -6.20 9.93 -1.00
N GLN A 10 -5.72 8.70 -0.88
CA GLN A 10 -5.75 7.71 -1.95
C GLN A 10 -6.57 6.51 -1.52
N PHE A 11 -7.65 6.28 -2.24
CA PHE A 11 -8.57 5.18 -2.00
C PHE A 11 -8.30 4.05 -2.99
N ALA A 12 -8.37 2.82 -2.51
CA ALA A 12 -8.14 1.62 -3.32
C ALA A 12 -9.16 1.47 -4.48
N CYS A 13 -10.36 2.06 -4.34
CA CYS A 13 -11.42 2.03 -5.33
C CYS A 13 -12.31 3.29 -5.24
N ALA A 14 -13.20 3.46 -6.21
CA ALA A 14 -14.14 4.57 -6.29
C ALA A 14 -15.27 4.42 -5.26
N PRO A 15 -15.88 5.53 -4.81
CA PRO A 15 -17.05 5.49 -3.93
C PRO A 15 -18.13 4.55 -4.48
N GLY A 16 -18.68 3.70 -3.61
CA GLY A 16 -19.72 2.74 -3.98
C GLY A 16 -19.24 1.52 -4.78
N SER A 17 -17.92 1.37 -5.00
CA SER A 17 -17.33 0.19 -5.62
C SER A 17 -16.51 -0.65 -4.63
N LEU A 18 -16.17 -1.88 -5.02
CA LEU A 18 -15.43 -2.82 -4.17
C LEU A 18 -13.94 -2.84 -4.58
N ALA A 19 -13.06 -2.78 -3.57
CA ALA A 19 -11.64 -3.07 -3.76
C ALA A 19 -11.39 -4.58 -3.59
N ALA A 20 -10.65 -5.18 -4.50
CA ALA A 20 -10.29 -6.59 -4.43
C ALA A 20 -9.18 -6.84 -3.39
N ASP A 21 -9.34 -7.90 -2.60
CA ASP A 21 -8.36 -8.37 -1.61
C ASP A 21 -7.11 -9.02 -2.22
N GLY A 22 -7.02 -9.07 -3.55
CA GLY A 22 -5.95 -9.74 -4.28
C GLY A 22 -6.41 -11.10 -4.82
N GLY A 23 -5.49 -11.85 -5.43
CA GLY A 23 -5.79 -13.16 -5.99
C GLY A 23 -4.61 -14.13 -5.88
N GLY A 24 -4.91 -15.44 -5.97
CA GLY A 24 -3.88 -16.49 -5.98
C GLY A 24 -3.00 -16.48 -4.73
N GLN A 25 -1.70 -16.19 -4.91
CA GLN A 25 -0.69 -16.18 -3.85
C GLN A 25 -0.38 -14.78 -3.29
N ASP A 26 -1.07 -13.74 -3.76
CA ASP A 26 -0.85 -12.38 -3.27
C ASP A 26 -1.27 -12.26 -1.81
N ARG A 27 -0.37 -11.73 -0.97
CA ARG A 27 -0.63 -11.50 0.47
C ARG A 27 -1.43 -10.22 0.76
N ASN A 28 -1.62 -9.35 -0.24
CA ASN A 28 -2.18 -8.02 -0.07
C ASN A 28 -3.29 -7.77 -1.10
N GLY A 29 -4.19 -6.84 -0.74
CA GLY A 29 -5.16 -6.23 -1.67
C GLY A 29 -4.53 -5.77 -2.98
N LEU A 30 -5.31 -5.79 -4.07
CA LEU A 30 -4.82 -5.46 -5.42
C LEU A 30 -4.15 -4.08 -5.47
N TYR A 31 -4.76 -3.08 -4.81
CA TYR A 31 -4.17 -1.74 -4.73
C TYR A 31 -2.83 -1.74 -4.00
N THR A 32 -2.76 -2.38 -2.83
CA THR A 32 -1.56 -2.44 -2.00
C THR A 32 -0.43 -3.20 -2.69
N LYS A 33 -0.74 -4.27 -3.43
CA LYS A 33 0.21 -5.01 -4.28
C LYS A 33 0.93 -4.07 -5.25
N HIS A 34 0.18 -3.28 -6.03
CA HIS A 34 0.76 -2.33 -6.97
C HIS A 34 1.45 -1.15 -6.29
N LEU A 35 0.92 -0.68 -5.16
CA LEU A 35 1.57 0.37 -4.37
C LEU A 35 2.96 -0.05 -3.91
N LEU A 36 3.10 -1.24 -3.33
CA LEU A 36 4.40 -1.75 -2.88
C LEU A 36 5.39 -1.89 -4.03
N LYS A 37 4.93 -2.30 -5.22
CA LYS A 37 5.76 -2.36 -6.42
C LYS A 37 6.30 -0.98 -6.81
N GLN A 38 5.45 0.05 -6.80
CA GLN A 38 5.87 1.41 -7.13
C GLN A 38 6.76 2.04 -6.06
N LEU A 39 6.51 1.74 -4.78
CA LEU A 39 7.36 2.22 -3.68
C LEU A 39 8.75 1.58 -3.67
N ALA A 40 8.95 0.43 -4.31
CA ALA A 40 10.26 -0.19 -4.46
C ALA A 40 11.16 0.55 -5.48
N VAL A 41 10.60 1.45 -6.28
CA VAL A 41 11.36 2.25 -7.25
C VAL A 41 11.69 3.61 -6.62
N PRO A 42 12.99 3.91 -6.38
CA PRO A 42 13.41 5.09 -5.63
C PRO A 42 13.27 6.39 -6.44
N ASN A 43 13.32 7.52 -5.74
CA ASN A 43 13.39 8.87 -6.30
C ASN A 43 12.23 9.22 -7.26
N GLN A 44 11.05 8.67 -7.01
CA GLN A 44 9.88 8.96 -7.82
C GLN A 44 9.04 10.09 -7.23
N HIS A 45 8.48 10.90 -8.13
CA HIS A 45 7.49 11.90 -7.77
C HIS A 45 6.19 11.21 -7.34
N ILE A 46 5.58 11.69 -6.26
CA ILE A 46 4.41 11.07 -5.65
C ILE A 46 3.22 10.94 -6.61
N ASP A 47 3.06 11.89 -7.54
CA ASP A 47 1.99 11.84 -8.52
C ASP A 47 2.17 10.72 -9.54
N PHE A 48 3.42 10.48 -9.94
CA PHE A 48 3.76 9.40 -10.87
C PHE A 48 3.59 8.03 -10.22
N ILE A 49 3.98 7.88 -8.95
CA ILE A 49 3.74 6.66 -8.18
C ILE A 49 2.25 6.32 -8.20
N PHE A 50 1.40 7.24 -7.75
CA PHE A 50 -0.02 6.96 -7.62
C PHE A 50 -0.77 6.87 -8.95
N SER A 51 -0.35 7.59 -10.00
CA SER A 51 -0.93 7.42 -11.33
C SER A 51 -0.59 6.03 -11.89
N SER A 52 0.64 5.56 -11.68
CA SER A 52 1.09 4.22 -12.09
C SER A 52 0.34 3.13 -11.33
N VAL A 53 0.18 3.25 -10.00
CA VAL A 53 -0.67 2.33 -9.21
C VAL A 53 -2.09 2.28 -9.79
N GLY A 54 -2.68 3.44 -10.07
CA GLY A 54 -4.01 3.53 -10.68
C GLY A 54 -4.13 2.77 -12.00
N ALA A 55 -3.18 2.99 -12.90
CA ALA A 55 -3.14 2.33 -14.21
C ALA A 55 -2.97 0.81 -14.09
N GLU A 56 -2.10 0.34 -13.20
CA GLU A 56 -1.88 -1.11 -13.02
C GLU A 56 -3.10 -1.79 -12.38
N VAL A 57 -3.73 -1.18 -11.36
CA VAL A 57 -4.96 -1.71 -10.75
C VAL A 57 -6.10 -1.77 -11.76
N TYR A 58 -6.30 -0.70 -12.54
CA TYR A 58 -7.34 -0.67 -13.57
C TYR A 58 -7.10 -1.78 -14.63
N LYS A 59 -5.85 -1.97 -15.06
CA LYS A 59 -5.48 -3.02 -16.01
C LYS A 59 -5.69 -4.43 -15.46
N GLU A 60 -5.16 -4.73 -14.28
CA GLU A 60 -5.23 -6.07 -13.67
C GLU A 60 -6.66 -6.46 -13.29
N SER A 61 -7.44 -5.50 -12.79
CA SER A 61 -8.87 -5.70 -12.49
C SER A 61 -9.77 -5.75 -13.74
N LYS A 62 -9.22 -5.56 -14.95
CA LYS A 62 -9.98 -5.45 -16.21
C LYS A 62 -11.06 -4.36 -16.12
N GLY A 63 -10.71 -3.22 -15.52
CA GLY A 63 -11.57 -2.07 -15.33
C GLY A 63 -12.58 -2.17 -14.21
N LYS A 64 -12.61 -3.27 -13.44
CA LYS A 64 -13.56 -3.46 -12.32
C LYS A 64 -13.23 -2.63 -11.09
N GLN A 65 -11.95 -2.29 -10.89
CA GLN A 65 -11.49 -1.49 -9.77
C GLN A 65 -10.83 -0.22 -10.30
N MET A 66 -11.40 0.92 -9.94
CA MET A 66 -10.89 2.25 -10.29
C MET A 66 -10.45 2.98 -9.02
N PRO A 67 -9.15 3.10 -8.73
CA PRO A 67 -8.69 3.87 -7.58
C PRO A 67 -9.12 5.33 -7.64
N TYR A 68 -9.38 5.93 -6.48
CA TYR A 68 -9.92 7.29 -6.38
C TYR A 68 -9.02 8.19 -5.53
N ARG A 69 -8.89 9.46 -5.92
CA ARG A 69 -7.97 10.43 -5.33
C ARG A 69 -8.73 11.67 -4.86
N VAL A 70 -8.40 12.15 -3.66
CA VAL A 70 -8.73 13.51 -3.20
C VAL A 70 -7.43 14.18 -2.78
N SER A 71 -7.13 15.37 -3.29
CA SER A 71 -5.87 16.07 -3.01
C SER A 71 -6.11 17.55 -2.78
N SER A 72 -5.58 18.06 -1.67
CA SER A 72 -5.49 19.49 -1.33
C SER A 72 -4.04 19.92 -1.15
N ILE A 73 -3.10 19.21 -1.81
CA ILE A 73 -1.71 19.62 -1.95
C ILE A 73 -1.65 20.81 -2.90
N MET A 74 -0.96 21.86 -2.47
CA MET A 74 -0.81 23.09 -3.24
C MET A 74 0.41 22.96 -4.18
N ILE A 75 0.28 23.52 -5.39
CA ILE A 75 1.16 23.30 -6.57
C ILE A 75 2.66 23.57 -6.32
N ALA A 76 3.04 24.28 -5.25
CA ALA A 76 4.44 24.55 -4.95
C ALA A 76 5.23 23.35 -4.40
N GLU A 77 4.56 22.26 -4.03
CA GLU A 77 5.20 21.12 -3.36
C GLU A 77 5.57 20.00 -4.34
N ASN A 78 6.86 19.88 -4.66
CA ASN A 78 7.42 18.72 -5.35
C ASN A 78 7.72 17.61 -4.34
N ILE A 79 6.81 16.64 -4.19
CA ILE A 79 6.97 15.57 -3.20
C ILE A 79 7.58 14.34 -3.89
N TYR A 80 8.79 13.99 -3.46
CA TYR A 80 9.48 12.78 -3.88
C TYR A 80 9.57 11.79 -2.73
N LEU A 81 9.36 10.52 -3.03
CA LEU A 81 9.64 9.45 -2.08
C LEU A 81 11.05 8.91 -2.36
N ASN A 82 11.99 9.30 -1.52
CA ASN A 82 13.33 8.73 -1.49
C ASN A 82 13.37 7.59 -0.46
N LEU A 83 12.81 6.45 -0.84
CA LEU A 83 12.90 5.23 -0.04
C LEU A 83 14.28 4.64 -0.26
N ILE A 84 15.23 5.05 0.57
CA ILE A 84 16.56 4.45 0.67
C ILE A 84 16.36 3.00 1.09
N ASP A 85 17.09 2.06 0.47
CA ASP A 85 17.03 0.62 0.71
C ASP A 85 16.81 0.31 2.19
N ALA A 86 15.56 -0.04 2.54
CA ALA A 86 15.19 -0.44 3.90
C ALA A 86 15.97 -1.70 4.35
N ASP A 87 16.61 -2.40 3.42
CA ASP A 87 17.53 -3.51 3.66
C ASP A 87 18.87 -3.07 4.27
N SER A 88 19.35 -1.85 4.03
CA SER A 88 20.59 -1.35 4.64
C SER A 88 20.49 -1.29 6.18
N LYS A 89 19.29 -1.11 6.74
CA LYS A 89 19.05 -1.08 8.20
C LYS A 89 18.39 -2.33 8.77
N ARG A 90 17.87 -3.25 7.96
CA ARG A 90 17.24 -4.50 8.46
C ARG A 90 18.21 -5.65 8.68
N SER A 91 19.44 -5.59 8.18
CA SER A 91 20.42 -6.67 8.37
C SER A 91 20.88 -6.88 9.83
N SER A 92 20.42 -6.06 10.80
CA SER A 92 20.78 -6.19 12.21
C SER A 92 19.68 -6.75 13.13
N SER A 93 18.48 -7.10 12.64
CA SER A 93 17.45 -7.72 13.50
C SER A 93 17.18 -9.18 13.08
N PRO A 94 17.34 -10.15 14.01
CA PRO A 94 17.00 -11.54 13.73
C PRO A 94 15.50 -11.65 13.40
N PRO A 95 15.11 -12.57 12.49
CA PRO A 95 13.71 -12.82 12.22
C PRO A 95 13.02 -13.26 13.52
N SER A 96 11.99 -12.50 13.92
CA SER A 96 11.06 -12.90 14.97
C SER A 96 10.40 -14.22 14.54
N LYS A 97 10.86 -15.32 15.15
CA LYS A 97 10.19 -16.62 15.01
C LYS A 97 8.79 -16.45 15.60
N ARG A 98 7.78 -16.32 14.74
CA ARG A 98 6.39 -16.44 15.16
C ARG A 98 6.23 -17.86 15.74
N PRO A 99 5.78 -18.03 17.00
CA PRO A 99 5.58 -19.35 17.55
C PRO A 99 4.50 -20.08 16.74
N PRO A 100 4.62 -21.41 16.56
CA PRO A 100 3.59 -22.20 15.89
C PRO A 100 2.26 -22.11 16.64
N ALA A 101 1.15 -22.14 15.90
CA ALA A 101 -0.20 -21.94 16.42
C ALA A 101 -0.59 -22.90 17.57
N SER A 102 0.13 -24.01 17.74
CA SER A 102 -0.05 -24.96 18.85
C SER A 102 0.34 -24.40 20.23
N GLU A 103 1.23 -23.39 20.30
CA GLU A 103 1.64 -22.77 21.57
C GLU A 103 0.68 -21.68 22.06
N MET A 104 -0.16 -21.11 21.19
CA MET A 104 -1.11 -20.07 21.59
C MET A 104 -2.31 -20.61 22.38
N VAL A 105 -2.66 -21.88 22.18
CA VAL A 105 -3.77 -22.52 22.90
C VAL A 105 -3.40 -22.78 24.36
N SER A 106 -2.15 -23.15 24.65
CA SER A 106 -1.71 -23.44 26.03
C SER A 106 -1.67 -22.19 26.94
N ILE A 107 -1.59 -20.98 26.37
CA ILE A 107 -1.57 -19.73 27.14
C ILE A 107 -2.99 -19.33 27.59
N ILE A 108 -4.03 -19.77 26.87
CA ILE A 108 -5.42 -19.38 27.15
C ILE A 108 -6.11 -20.34 28.14
N THR A 109 -5.59 -21.55 28.36
CA THR A 109 -6.25 -22.57 29.22
C THR A 109 -5.65 -22.75 30.62
N LYS A 110 -4.83 -21.80 31.11
CA LYS A 110 -4.24 -21.82 32.47
C LYS A 110 -4.86 -20.79 33.43
N PHE A 111 -6.19 -20.69 33.43
CA PHE A 111 -6.97 -20.23 34.57
C PHE A 111 -8.01 -21.28 34.93
#